data_AF-A0A0F9DJK4-F1
#
_entry.id   AF-A0A0F9DJK4-F1
#
_cell.length_a   1.000
_cell.length_b   1.000
_cell.length_c   1.000
_cell.angle_alpha   90.00
_cell.angle_beta   90.00
_cell.angle_gamma   90.00
#
_symmetry.space_group_name_H-M   'P 1'
#
loop_
_entity.id
_entity.type
_entity.pdbx_description
1 polymer ?
#
loop_
_entity_poly.entity_id
_entity_poly.type
_entity_poly.pdbx_seq_one_letter_code
_entity_poly.pdbx_strand_id
1 'polypeptide(L)'
;FVIGDSQMSAFTDNLGSIGTYFANINEFVLPLNDYHEFYLFWWFAWSIMIGQFTSRFVGGLKTYQVLAAMLIFPSIPIAIWFSVLYHYHEAGIPTQGIKNFAMVFVGIVFVINSLDSLVRLYTDNLNFTVKRFGKMKYIVGNIVALSLLTLLFKLEFLQIQWVGALVIGLFFICAAFIGYSKFKTVTNIDSSPKANEIDYTKIDTVH
;
A
#
# COMPACT_ATOMS: atom_id res chain seq x y z
N PHE A 1 -10.90 6.62 30.03
CA PHE A 1 -11.76 6.41 28.85
C PHE A 1 -13.16 6.09 29.33
N VAL A 2 -14.05 7.07 29.40
CA VAL A 2 -15.49 6.81 29.60
C VAL A 2 -16.08 6.84 28.20
N ILE A 3 -16.32 5.67 27.63
CA ILE A 3 -17.09 5.51 26.40
C ILE A 3 -18.54 5.69 26.84
N GLY A 4 -19.12 6.88 26.64
CA GLY A 4 -20.56 7.07 26.84
C GLY A 4 -21.32 6.39 25.71
N ASP A 5 -22.50 5.83 26.01
CA ASP A 5 -23.37 5.16 25.03
C ASP A 5 -23.66 6.03 23.79
N SER A 6 -23.69 7.35 23.94
CA SER A 6 -23.87 8.30 22.83
C SER A 6 -22.70 8.34 21.84
N GLN A 7 -21.46 8.14 22.30
CA GLN A 7 -20.29 8.09 21.41
C GLN A 7 -20.19 6.74 20.69
N MET A 8 -20.59 5.66 21.36
CA MET A 8 -20.66 4.34 20.72
C MET A 8 -21.75 4.30 19.64
N SER A 9 -22.93 4.86 19.91
CA SER A 9 -24.02 4.98 18.93
C SER A 9 -23.58 5.80 17.71
N ALA A 10 -22.95 6.95 17.91
CA ALA A 10 -22.48 7.79 16.80
C ALA A 10 -21.39 7.09 15.96
N PHE A 11 -20.53 6.27 16.58
CA PHE A 11 -19.56 5.46 15.85
C PHE A 11 -20.23 4.34 15.04
N THR A 12 -21.22 3.65 15.60
CA THR A 12 -21.98 2.62 14.86
C THR A 12 -22.78 3.20 13.71
N ASP A 13 -23.34 4.40 13.87
CA ASP A 13 -24.06 5.11 12.80
C ASP A 13 -23.11 5.49 11.65
N ASN A 14 -21.91 6.00 11.98
CA ASN A 14 -20.87 6.31 11.00
C ASN A 14 -20.30 5.07 10.29
N LEU A 15 -20.21 3.93 10.97
CA LEU A 15 -19.91 2.65 10.32
C LEU A 15 -21.07 2.20 9.41
N GLY A 16 -22.32 2.47 9.80
CA GLY A 16 -23.51 2.27 8.98
C GLY A 16 -23.47 3.04 7.65
N SER A 17 -22.90 4.26 7.66
CA SER A 17 -22.69 5.08 6.45
C SER A 17 -21.77 4.43 5.42
N ILE A 18 -20.95 3.44 5.79
CA ILE A 18 -20.19 2.63 4.82
C ILE A 18 -21.13 1.78 3.95
N GLY A 19 -22.28 1.36 4.48
CA GLY A 19 -23.31 0.68 3.66
C GLY A 19 -23.80 1.56 2.52
N THR A 20 -23.92 2.87 2.77
CA THR A 20 -24.32 3.88 1.78
C THR A 20 -23.31 4.00 0.64
N TYR A 21 -22.01 3.75 0.89
CA TYR A 21 -20.99 3.70 -0.16
C TYR A 21 -21.33 2.64 -1.21
N PHE A 22 -21.70 1.43 -0.80
CA PHE A 22 -22.07 0.36 -1.73
C PHE A 22 -23.39 0.63 -2.45
N ALA A 23 -24.36 1.25 -1.76
CA ALA A 23 -25.63 1.65 -2.38
C ALA A 23 -25.45 2.71 -3.49
N ASN A 24 -24.44 3.57 -3.36
CA ASN A 24 -24.18 4.70 -4.27
C ASN A 24 -22.85 4.56 -5.02
N ILE A 25 -22.36 3.34 -5.23
CA ILE A 25 -21.04 3.09 -5.84
C ILE A 25 -20.86 3.80 -7.19
N ASN A 26 -21.94 3.94 -7.95
CA ASN A 26 -21.92 4.62 -9.25
C ASN A 26 -21.50 6.09 -9.12
N GLU A 27 -21.92 6.78 -8.06
CA GLU A 27 -21.58 8.19 -7.81
C GLU A 27 -20.12 8.35 -7.35
N PHE A 28 -19.55 7.31 -6.74
CA PHE A 28 -18.15 7.27 -6.31
C PHE A 28 -17.18 6.78 -7.39
N VAL A 29 -17.70 6.18 -8.47
CA VAL A 29 -16.87 5.71 -9.59
C VAL A 29 -16.97 6.68 -10.77
N LEU A 30 -18.14 7.31 -10.98
CA LEU A 30 -18.40 8.21 -12.10
C LEU A 30 -19.24 9.44 -11.67
N PRO A 31 -18.98 10.63 -12.25
CA PRO A 31 -17.93 10.91 -13.23
C PRO A 31 -16.53 10.99 -12.60
N LEU A 32 -15.52 10.57 -13.36
CA LEU A 32 -14.12 10.73 -12.95
C LEU A 32 -13.78 12.23 -12.90
N ASN A 33 -12.98 12.60 -11.90
CA ASN A 33 -12.47 13.95 -11.70
C ASN A 33 -10.97 13.89 -11.33
N ASP A 34 -10.36 15.04 -11.13
CA ASP A 34 -8.92 15.17 -10.84
C ASP A 34 -8.49 14.38 -9.58
N TYR A 35 -9.39 14.22 -8.59
CA TYR A 35 -9.11 13.36 -7.43
C TYR A 35 -9.01 11.89 -7.85
N HIS A 36 -9.98 11.39 -8.62
CA HIS A 36 -9.91 10.01 -9.12
C HIS A 36 -8.65 9.79 -9.96
N GLU A 37 -8.33 10.73 -10.85
CA GLU A 37 -7.14 10.66 -11.70
C GLU A 37 -5.86 10.54 -10.86
N PHE A 38 -5.68 11.44 -9.88
CA PHE A 38 -4.53 11.42 -9.00
C PHE A 38 -4.38 10.08 -8.26
N TYR A 39 -5.45 9.62 -7.59
CA TYR A 39 -5.40 8.38 -6.81
C TYR A 39 -5.20 7.15 -7.70
N LEU A 40 -5.80 7.10 -8.89
CA LEU A 40 -5.59 5.98 -9.83
C LEU A 40 -4.12 5.89 -10.25
N PHE A 41 -3.51 7.00 -10.70
CA PHE A 41 -2.09 6.99 -11.06
C PHE A 41 -1.19 6.70 -9.86
N TRP A 42 -1.55 7.22 -8.68
CA TRP A 42 -0.80 6.95 -7.45
C TRP A 42 -0.82 5.46 -7.08
N TRP A 43 -2.00 4.83 -7.11
CA TRP A 43 -2.14 3.38 -6.87
C TRP A 43 -1.40 2.55 -7.91
N PHE A 44 -1.44 2.93 -9.19
CA PHE A 44 -0.65 2.26 -10.22
C PHE A 44 0.85 2.38 -9.97
N ALA A 45 1.36 3.57 -9.63
CA ALA A 45 2.78 3.77 -9.32
C ALA A 45 3.25 2.89 -8.15
N TRP A 46 2.40 2.70 -7.13
CA TRP A 46 2.70 1.86 -5.95
C TRP A 46 2.45 0.37 -6.16
N SER A 47 1.72 -0.02 -7.21
CA SER A 47 1.28 -1.41 -7.43
C SER A 47 2.43 -2.41 -7.50
N ILE A 48 3.57 -2.04 -8.10
CA ILE A 48 4.76 -2.92 -8.18
C ILE A 48 5.32 -3.19 -6.79
N MET A 49 5.47 -2.14 -5.97
CA MET A 49 5.99 -2.27 -4.60
C MET A 49 5.07 -3.12 -3.74
N ILE A 50 3.77 -2.83 -3.76
CA ILE A 50 2.77 -3.58 -3.01
C ILE A 50 2.74 -5.03 -3.49
N GLY A 51 2.76 -5.29 -4.80
CA GLY A 51 2.80 -6.65 -5.36
C GLY A 51 4.06 -7.43 -4.97
N GLN A 52 5.24 -6.80 -5.02
CA GLN A 52 6.48 -7.42 -4.56
C GLN A 52 6.47 -7.71 -3.05
N PHE A 53 5.86 -6.85 -2.25
CA PHE A 53 5.69 -7.08 -0.82
C PHE A 53 4.70 -8.21 -0.55
N THR A 54 3.48 -8.12 -1.08
CA THR A 54 2.41 -9.10 -0.86
C THR A 54 2.79 -10.48 -1.35
N SER A 55 3.52 -10.60 -2.47
CA SER A 55 3.97 -11.90 -3.00
C SER A 55 4.83 -12.71 -2.02
N ARG A 56 5.46 -12.06 -1.03
CA ARG A 56 6.23 -12.71 0.04
C ARG A 56 5.37 -13.36 1.12
N PHE A 57 4.09 -13.00 1.24
CA PHE A 57 3.21 -13.43 2.33
C PHE A 57 2.02 -14.28 1.87
N VAL A 58 1.83 -14.46 0.56
CA VAL A 58 0.69 -15.18 -0.03
C VAL A 58 1.00 -16.63 -0.41
N GLY A 59 2.09 -17.19 0.14
CA GLY A 59 2.46 -18.59 -0.07
C GLY A 59 1.34 -19.55 0.34
N GLY A 60 1.03 -20.53 -0.51
CA GLY A 60 0.00 -21.53 -0.25
C GLY A 60 -1.45 -21.11 -0.51
N LEU A 61 -1.72 -19.85 -0.87
CA LEU A 61 -3.07 -19.37 -1.20
C LEU A 61 -3.38 -19.50 -2.69
N LYS A 62 -4.62 -19.86 -3.03
CA LYS A 62 -5.12 -19.79 -4.41
C LYS A 62 -5.32 -18.32 -4.82
N THR A 63 -5.21 -18.02 -6.12
CA THR A 63 -5.30 -16.65 -6.66
C THR A 63 -6.54 -15.88 -6.20
N TYR A 64 -7.72 -16.52 -6.17
CA TYR A 64 -8.95 -15.86 -5.71
C TYR A 64 -8.94 -15.59 -4.19
N GLN A 65 -8.28 -16.43 -3.39
CA GLN A 65 -8.13 -16.21 -1.95
C GLN A 65 -7.21 -15.03 -1.69
N VAL A 66 -6.13 -14.90 -2.46
CA VAL A 66 -5.26 -13.73 -2.43
C VAL A 66 -6.02 -12.46 -2.78
N LEU A 67 -6.80 -12.49 -3.88
CA LEU A 67 -7.63 -11.35 -4.27
C LEU A 67 -8.59 -10.94 -3.16
N ALA A 68 -9.32 -11.89 -2.57
CA ALA A 68 -10.24 -11.61 -1.47
C ALA A 68 -9.51 -11.07 -0.23
N ALA A 69 -8.36 -11.65 0.13
CA ALA A 69 -7.55 -11.19 1.26
C ALA A 69 -7.03 -9.76 1.05
N MET A 70 -6.58 -9.43 -0.16
CA MET A 70 -6.10 -8.09 -0.51
C MET A 70 -7.21 -7.03 -0.53
N LEU A 71 -8.47 -7.43 -0.74
CA LEU A 71 -9.61 -6.53 -0.65
C LEU A 71 -10.09 -6.37 0.80
N ILE A 72 -10.25 -7.47 1.54
CA ILE A 72 -10.91 -7.43 2.85
C ILE A 72 -9.98 -6.92 3.97
N PHE A 73 -8.78 -7.48 4.09
CA PHE A 73 -7.91 -7.20 5.24
C PHE A 73 -7.45 -5.74 5.32
N PRO A 74 -7.06 -5.08 4.21
CA PRO A 74 -6.73 -3.65 4.25
C PRO A 74 -7.95 -2.75 4.44
N SER A 75 -9.14 -3.15 3.92
CA SER A 75 -10.34 -2.32 4.00
C SER A 75 -10.88 -2.15 5.42
N ILE A 76 -10.79 -3.17 6.28
CA ILE A 76 -11.26 -3.09 7.67
C ILE A 76 -10.59 -1.95 8.47
N PRO A 77 -9.24 -1.89 8.59
CA PRO A 77 -8.59 -0.81 9.33
C PRO A 77 -8.79 0.55 8.65
N ILE A 78 -8.87 0.62 7.32
CA ILE A 78 -9.16 1.86 6.59
C ILE A 78 -10.57 2.37 6.96
N ALA A 79 -11.57 1.50 6.93
CA ALA A 79 -12.94 1.82 7.32
C ALA A 79 -13.00 2.36 8.75
N ILE A 80 -12.41 1.63 9.71
CA ILE A 80 -12.36 2.06 11.12
C ILE A 80 -11.68 3.42 11.25
N TRP A 81 -10.53 3.59 10.59
CA TRP A 81 -9.75 4.83 10.65
C TRP A 81 -10.55 6.03 10.14
N PHE A 82 -11.17 5.92 8.96
CA PHE A 82 -11.97 7.00 8.39
C PHE A 82 -13.25 7.25 9.18
N SER A 83 -13.92 6.23 9.72
CA SER A 83 -15.09 6.43 10.59
C SER A 83 -14.74 7.21 11.86
N VAL A 84 -13.59 6.94 12.48
CA VAL A 84 -13.12 7.71 13.64
C VAL A 84 -12.79 9.14 13.24
N LEU A 85 -12.00 9.35 12.18
CA LEU A 85 -11.63 10.69 11.72
C LEU A 85 -12.86 11.53 11.34
N TYR A 86 -13.83 10.92 10.67
CA TYR A 86 -15.07 11.57 10.26
C TYR A 86 -15.87 12.04 11.47
N HIS A 87 -16.03 11.19 12.49
CA HIS A 87 -16.71 11.57 13.73
C HIS A 87 -16.03 12.77 14.41
N TYR A 88 -14.70 12.78 14.47
CA TYR A 88 -13.94 13.89 15.04
C TYR A 88 -14.12 15.19 14.24
N HIS A 89 -14.19 15.08 12.91
CA HIS A 89 -14.41 16.21 12.01
C HIS A 89 -15.82 16.79 12.18
N GLU A 90 -16.86 15.97 12.12
CA GLU A 90 -18.27 16.43 12.26
C GLU A 90 -18.56 17.00 13.64
N ALA A 91 -18.07 16.36 14.70
CA ALA A 91 -18.31 16.80 16.07
C ALA A 91 -17.50 18.06 16.45
N GLY A 92 -16.67 18.58 15.53
CA GLY A 92 -15.82 19.76 15.77
C GLY A 92 -14.86 19.58 16.94
N ILE A 93 -14.50 18.33 17.27
CA ILE A 93 -13.72 18.02 18.47
C ILE A 93 -12.29 18.52 18.23
N PRO A 94 -11.81 19.49 19.02
CA PRO A 94 -10.44 19.97 18.85
C PRO A 94 -9.47 18.81 19.13
N THR A 95 -8.59 18.54 18.18
CA THR A 95 -7.57 17.48 18.28
C THR A 95 -6.35 17.91 19.10
N GLN A 96 -6.45 19.02 19.83
CA GLN A 96 -5.34 19.64 20.56
C GLN A 96 -4.81 18.78 21.72
N GLY A 97 -3.57 19.07 22.15
CA GLY A 97 -2.92 18.39 23.27
C GLY A 97 -2.35 17.01 22.87
N ILE A 98 -2.57 16.01 23.73
CA ILE A 98 -1.94 14.68 23.64
C ILE A 98 -2.33 13.95 22.33
N LYS A 99 -3.56 14.16 21.83
CA LYS A 99 -4.05 13.51 20.60
C LYS A 99 -3.26 13.97 19.37
N ASN A 100 -3.01 15.27 19.22
CA ASN A 100 -2.17 15.81 18.15
C ASN A 100 -0.74 15.25 18.22
N PHE A 101 -0.15 15.21 19.41
CA PHE A 101 1.18 14.64 19.60
C PHE A 101 1.24 13.16 19.20
N ALA A 102 0.25 12.36 19.62
CA ALA A 102 0.15 10.95 19.25
C ALA A 102 0.00 10.77 17.73
N MET A 103 -0.84 11.57 17.06
CA MET A 103 -1.01 11.51 15.60
C MET A 103 0.28 11.87 14.86
N VAL A 104 0.98 12.91 15.29
CA VAL A 104 2.28 13.29 14.71
C VAL A 104 3.32 12.19 14.92
N PHE A 105 3.42 11.64 16.13
CA PHE A 105 4.34 10.55 16.44
C PHE A 105 4.07 9.32 15.58
N VAL A 106 2.82 8.87 15.51
CA VAL A 106 2.40 7.75 14.66
C VAL A 106 2.74 8.07 13.19
N GLY A 107 2.42 9.27 12.71
CA GLY A 107 2.75 9.71 11.35
C GLY A 107 4.26 9.62 11.04
N ILE A 108 5.11 10.07 11.96
CA ILE A 108 6.58 9.98 11.81
C ILE A 108 7.03 8.52 11.75
N VAL A 109 6.52 7.65 12.63
CA VAL A 109 6.84 6.21 12.61
C VAL A 109 6.42 5.58 11.29
N PHE A 110 5.24 5.90 10.78
CA PHE A 110 4.76 5.43 9.47
C PHE A 110 5.67 5.88 8.33
N VAL A 111 6.08 7.15 8.32
CA VAL A 111 7.00 7.69 7.30
C VAL A 111 8.35 6.97 7.34
N ILE A 112 8.93 6.78 8.53
CA ILE A 112 10.21 6.08 8.68
C ILE A 112 10.10 4.63 8.19
N ASN A 113 9.07 3.91 8.61
CA ASN A 113 8.85 2.51 8.22
C ASN A 113 8.62 2.36 6.70
N SER A 114 7.86 3.29 6.11
CA SER A 114 7.61 3.34 4.68
C SER A 114 8.90 3.62 3.90
N LEU A 115 9.70 4.60 4.34
CA LEU A 115 10.99 4.93 3.72
C LEU A 115 12.00 3.78 3.83
N ASP A 116 12.09 3.09 4.97
CA ASP A 116 12.96 1.92 5.11
C ASP A 116 12.58 0.82 4.12
N SER A 117 11.29 0.51 4.03
CA SER A 117 10.76 -0.49 3.11
C SER A 117 11.04 -0.14 1.66
N LEU A 118 10.84 1.14 1.29
CA LEU A 118 11.09 1.65 -0.05
C LEU A 118 12.57 1.57 -0.40
N VAL A 119 13.46 2.03 0.50
CA VAL A 119 14.91 1.98 0.29
C VAL A 119 15.38 0.54 0.12
N ARG A 120 14.97 -0.35 1.01
CA ARG A 120 15.31 -1.77 0.90
C ARG A 120 14.87 -2.35 -0.44
N LEU A 121 13.65 -2.05 -0.86
CA LEU A 121 13.11 -2.64 -2.09
C LEU A 121 13.85 -2.18 -3.35
N TYR A 122 14.07 -0.87 -3.53
CA TYR A 122 14.77 -0.42 -4.75
C TYR A 122 16.25 -0.79 -4.71
N THR A 123 16.88 -0.79 -3.53
CA THR A 123 18.30 -1.16 -3.42
C THR A 123 18.52 -2.64 -3.70
N ASP A 124 17.58 -3.51 -3.27
CA ASP A 124 17.58 -4.92 -3.65
C ASP A 124 17.37 -5.09 -5.18
N ASN A 125 16.38 -4.39 -5.76
CA ASN A 125 16.09 -4.45 -7.19
C ASN A 125 17.25 -3.93 -8.07
N LEU A 126 17.98 -2.92 -7.62
CA LEU A 126 19.16 -2.35 -8.32
C LEU A 126 20.48 -3.06 -7.96
N ASN A 127 20.44 -4.05 -7.06
CA ASN A 127 21.62 -4.70 -6.49
C ASN A 127 22.64 -3.69 -5.91
N PHE A 128 22.11 -2.63 -5.28
CA PHE A 128 22.84 -1.57 -4.59
C PHE A 128 22.90 -1.88 -3.09
N THR A 129 23.60 -2.96 -2.73
CA THR A 129 23.62 -3.46 -1.35
C THR A 129 24.87 -3.02 -0.58
N VAL A 130 24.75 -2.95 0.75
CA VAL A 130 25.89 -2.68 1.65
C VAL A 130 27.03 -3.69 1.44
N LYS A 131 26.71 -4.96 1.17
CA LYS A 131 27.70 -6.01 0.90
C LYS A 131 28.58 -5.69 -0.32
N ARG A 132 28.02 -5.01 -1.32
CA ARG A 132 28.71 -4.69 -2.57
C ARG A 132 29.47 -3.36 -2.52
N PHE A 133 28.88 -2.33 -1.90
CA PHE A 133 29.42 -0.97 -1.95
C PHE A 133 30.06 -0.49 -0.63
N GLY A 134 29.86 -1.22 0.47
CA GLY A 134 30.28 -0.80 1.81
C GLY A 134 29.31 0.22 2.44
N LYS A 135 29.29 0.27 3.77
CA LYS A 135 28.29 1.03 4.56
C LYS A 135 28.26 2.53 4.21
N MET A 136 29.43 3.18 4.10
CA MET A 136 29.50 4.62 3.85
C MET A 136 28.97 5.01 2.47
N LYS A 137 29.39 4.29 1.42
CA LYS A 137 28.93 4.57 0.04
C LYS A 137 27.45 4.27 -0.13
N TYR A 138 26.96 3.22 0.54
CA TYR A 138 25.53 2.90 0.57
C TYR A 138 24.72 4.05 1.19
N ILE A 139 25.09 4.56 2.36
CA ILE A 139 24.35 5.64 3.02
C ILE A 139 24.35 6.91 2.17
N VAL A 140 25.52 7.36 1.71
CA VAL A 140 25.64 8.57 0.90
C VAL A 140 24.87 8.42 -0.41
N GLY A 141 24.97 7.27 -1.08
CA GLY A 141 24.27 7.02 -2.33
C GLY A 141 22.76 7.08 -2.19
N ASN A 142 22.19 6.47 -1.14
CA ASN A 142 20.75 6.53 -0.88
C ASN A 142 20.29 7.95 -0.52
N ILE A 143 21.06 8.70 0.28
CA ILE A 143 20.75 10.10 0.61
C ILE A 143 20.71 10.95 -0.66
N VAL A 144 21.72 10.83 -1.52
CA VAL A 144 21.79 11.56 -2.79
C VAL A 144 20.64 11.17 -3.70
N ALA A 145 20.35 9.88 -3.85
CA ALA A 145 19.26 9.38 -4.70
C ALA A 145 17.89 9.91 -4.24
N LEU A 146 17.57 9.80 -2.94
CA LEU A 146 16.30 10.29 -2.39
C LEU A 146 16.19 11.81 -2.48
N SER A 147 17.28 12.54 -2.22
CA SER A 147 17.31 14.01 -2.32
C SER A 147 17.09 14.46 -3.76
N LEU A 148 17.76 13.81 -4.73
CA LEU A 148 17.60 14.10 -6.14
C LEU A 148 16.19 13.78 -6.62
N LEU A 149 15.62 12.64 -6.22
CA LEU A 149 14.26 12.25 -6.57
C LEU A 149 13.24 13.27 -6.01
N THR A 150 13.42 13.70 -4.76
CA THR A 150 12.59 14.73 -4.13
C THR A 150 12.68 16.06 -4.88
N LEU A 151 13.89 16.44 -5.30
CA LEU A 151 14.11 17.65 -6.07
C LEU A 151 13.46 17.56 -7.47
N LEU A 152 13.62 16.45 -8.17
CA LEU A 152 12.99 16.22 -9.47
C LEU A 152 11.45 16.24 -9.39
N PHE A 153 10.89 15.69 -8.31
CA PHE A 153 9.45 15.77 -8.04
C PHE A 153 9.00 17.22 -7.77
N LYS A 154 9.73 17.96 -6.92
CA LYS A 154 9.42 19.35 -6.58
C LYS A 154 9.54 20.30 -7.78
N LEU A 155 10.46 20.01 -8.72
CA LEU A 155 10.65 20.74 -9.96
C LEU A 155 9.68 20.30 -11.07
N GLU A 156 8.68 19.48 -10.75
CA GLU A 156 7.67 18.97 -11.68
C GLU A 156 8.19 18.12 -12.85
N PHE A 157 9.47 17.74 -12.85
CA PHE A 157 10.04 16.80 -13.82
C PHE A 157 9.47 15.39 -13.66
N LEU A 158 9.05 15.02 -12.43
CA LEU A 158 8.42 13.74 -12.13
C LEU A 158 6.98 13.97 -11.66
N GLN A 159 6.03 13.93 -12.59
CA GLN A 159 4.61 13.95 -12.24
C GLN A 159 4.09 12.53 -12.03
N ILE A 160 3.13 12.38 -11.12
CA ILE A 160 2.55 11.07 -10.80
C ILE A 160 1.89 10.42 -12.02
N GLN A 161 1.31 11.23 -12.92
CA GLN A 161 0.71 10.79 -14.18
C GLN A 161 1.73 10.05 -15.05
N TRP A 162 2.95 10.60 -15.23
CA TRP A 162 4.01 9.97 -16.01
C TRP A 162 4.47 8.64 -15.41
N VAL A 163 4.65 8.61 -14.08
CA VAL A 163 5.07 7.40 -13.37
C VAL A 163 3.98 6.32 -13.46
N GLY A 164 2.74 6.68 -13.20
CA GLY A 164 1.61 5.76 -13.27
C GLY A 164 1.39 5.24 -14.70
N ALA A 165 1.43 6.11 -15.71
CA ALA A 165 1.32 5.72 -17.12
C ALA A 165 2.43 4.75 -17.55
N LEU A 166 3.67 4.97 -17.08
CA LEU A 166 4.79 4.06 -17.33
C LEU A 166 4.52 2.66 -16.75
N VAL A 167 4.03 2.59 -15.51
CA VAL A 167 3.70 1.29 -14.88
C VAL A 167 2.56 0.58 -15.61
N ILE A 168 1.52 1.32 -16.00
CA ILE A 168 0.42 0.77 -16.81
C ILE A 168 0.97 0.18 -18.12
N GLY A 169 1.84 0.92 -18.83
CA GLY A 169 2.50 0.45 -20.04
C GLY A 169 3.30 -0.83 -19.81
N LEU A 170 4.08 -0.90 -18.72
CA LEU A 170 4.80 -2.12 -18.33
C LEU A 170 3.87 -3.31 -18.12
N PHE A 171 2.72 -3.10 -17.47
CA PHE A 171 1.74 -4.17 -17.26
C PHE A 171 1.17 -4.71 -18.57
N PHE A 172 0.80 -3.83 -19.50
CA PHE A 172 0.34 -4.25 -20.82
C PHE A 172 1.42 -5.00 -21.62
N ILE A 173 2.66 -4.52 -21.59
CA ILE A 173 3.80 -5.17 -22.26
C ILE A 173 4.04 -6.57 -21.66
N CYS A 174 4.06 -6.67 -20.32
CA CYS A 174 4.22 -7.96 -19.63
C CYS A 174 3.06 -8.92 -19.94
N ALA A 175 1.82 -8.44 -19.93
CA ALA A 175 0.65 -9.24 -20.26
C ALA A 175 0.69 -9.75 -21.71
N ALA A 176 1.04 -8.88 -22.66
CA ALA A 176 1.21 -9.24 -24.06
C ALA A 176 2.34 -10.27 -24.25
N PHE A 177 3.48 -10.07 -23.58
CA PHE A 177 4.60 -11.01 -23.60
C PHE A 177 4.22 -12.39 -23.05
N ILE A 178 3.51 -12.43 -21.93
CA ILE A 178 3.00 -13.67 -21.34
C ILE A 178 2.04 -14.37 -22.31
N GLY A 179 1.10 -13.63 -22.89
CA GLY A 179 0.14 -14.15 -23.85
C GLY A 179 0.81 -14.75 -25.10
N TYR A 180 1.89 -14.13 -25.60
CA TYR A 180 2.60 -14.59 -26.79
C TYR A 180 3.60 -15.74 -26.50
N SER A 181 4.39 -15.64 -25.43
CA SER A 181 5.55 -16.52 -25.20
C SER A 181 5.31 -17.61 -24.16
N LYS A 182 4.42 -17.37 -23.18
CA LYS A 182 4.33 -18.18 -21.95
C LYS A 182 2.90 -18.61 -21.60
N PHE A 183 1.96 -18.47 -22.52
CA PHE A 183 0.54 -18.77 -22.28
C PHE A 183 0.35 -20.17 -21.69
N LYS A 184 0.91 -21.19 -22.35
CA LYS A 184 0.83 -22.59 -21.88
C LYS A 184 1.49 -22.81 -20.51
N THR A 185 2.55 -22.08 -20.19
CA THR A 185 3.22 -22.16 -18.89
C THR A 185 2.34 -21.57 -17.78
N VAL A 186 1.69 -20.43 -18.04
CA VAL A 186 0.82 -19.76 -17.06
C VAL A 186 -0.48 -20.50 -16.85
N THR A 187 -1.10 -21.04 -17.90
CA THR A 187 -2.33 -21.84 -17.77
C THR A 187 -2.12 -23.15 -17.01
N ASN A 188 -0.89 -23.65 -16.97
CA ASN A 188 -0.54 -24.89 -16.26
C ASN A 188 -0.13 -24.65 -14.79
N ILE A 189 -0.23 -23.42 -14.28
CA ILE A 189 0.04 -23.13 -12.87
C ILE A 189 -1.17 -23.60 -12.04
N ASP A 190 -1.01 -24.71 -11.34
CA ASP A 190 -2.05 -25.31 -10.49
C ASP A 190 -1.98 -24.79 -9.04
N SER A 191 -0.78 -24.42 -8.56
CA SER A 191 -0.58 -23.90 -7.20
C SER A 191 0.71 -23.09 -7.07
N SER A 192 0.89 -22.41 -5.93
CA SER A 192 2.15 -21.73 -5.61
C SER A 192 3.30 -22.76 -5.56
N PRO A 193 4.52 -22.41 -6.02
CA PRO A 193 5.66 -23.31 -5.94
C PRO A 193 5.85 -23.86 -4.52
N LYS A 194 6.20 -25.15 -4.39
CA LYS A 194 6.43 -25.81 -3.08
C LYS A 194 7.45 -25.09 -2.18
N ALA A 195 8.35 -24.30 -2.78
CA ALA A 195 9.31 -23.47 -2.05
C ALA A 195 8.68 -22.29 -1.28
N ASN A 196 7.41 -21.97 -1.54
CA ASN A 196 6.63 -20.94 -0.84
C ASN A 196 5.69 -21.53 0.23
N GLU A 197 5.81 -22.82 0.55
CA GLU A 197 5.11 -23.39 1.70
C GLU A 197 5.68 -22.76 2.98
N ILE A 198 4.80 -22.16 3.77
CA ILE A 198 5.15 -21.58 5.07
C ILE A 198 5.48 -22.76 5.99
N ASP A 199 6.76 -22.90 6.33
CA ASP A 199 7.23 -23.89 7.29
C ASP A 199 6.81 -23.47 8.70
N TYR A 200 5.66 -23.98 9.15
CA TYR A 200 5.12 -23.71 10.48
C TYR A 200 6.00 -24.24 11.63
N THR A 201 6.96 -25.14 11.37
CA THR A 201 7.87 -25.68 12.40
C THR A 201 8.92 -24.68 12.88
N LYS A 202 9.13 -23.58 12.15
CA LYS A 202 9.99 -22.46 12.60
C LYS A 202 9.38 -21.63 13.73
N ILE A 203 8.08 -21.73 13.96
CA ILE A 203 7.41 -21.00 15.05
C ILE A 203 7.66 -21.70 16.40
N ASP A 204 7.87 -23.02 16.39
CA ASP A 204 8.06 -23.83 17.62
C ASP A 204 9.49 -23.79 18.19
N THR A 205 10.44 -23.12 17.53
CA THR A 205 11.85 -23.05 18.00
C THR A 205 12.21 -21.73 18.69
N VAL A 206 11.23 -20.86 18.94
CA VAL A 206 11.38 -19.62 19.70
C VAL A 206 10.49 -19.66 20.93
N HIS A 207 10.74 -20.63 21.81
CA HIS A 207 10.28 -20.64 23.20
C HIS A 207 11.43 -21.05 24.12
#